data_AF-A0A3R7VHF9-F1
#
_entry.id   AF-A0A3R7VHF9-F1
#
_cell.length_a   1.000
_cell.length_b   1.000
_cell.length_c   1.000
_cell.angle_alpha   90.00
_cell.angle_beta   90.00
_cell.angle_gamma   90.00
#
_symmetry.space_group_name_H-M   'P 1'
#
loop_
_entity.id
_entity.type
_entity.pdbx_description
1 polymer ?
#
loop_
_entity_poly.entity_id
_entity_poly.type
_entity_poly.pdbx_seq_one_letter_code
_entity_poly.pdbx_strand_id
1 'polypeptide(L)'
;METGAWLMVGILAGGFFVGLWYILIRGDADLDMRRGIVADGLRKPAQSSSFSSARSEFERKLLQIEAERRRRNLSGGNINLLGDATLLQQPVEEQPVMSEAPEVVVEDDDDGEETEEQMLERRRLRDEEWARQESEKDRRQLEEEEAALKEQQERLQKEQEAQQEKDRLEAEKAAEAARLSAERDAAAQSERDAEEAARQAEFAAAEEQRLAEIQAAQEKDALERRKAANRALDELRARLEREGARSSDVQVSLMWNNYNDLDLHVVCPSGERIHGGNRKSSCSGELDVDANVRPDSRKPIENVVWPEGQAPAGTYQVFVHYYKKHKKRRSKDPTKFQVIANAYGDLLEYSGELTFGEEIQLVCTFNVPTMEEREEIKRQLEQQLRLAETGEVAADKILEDEATPKQLEFGELVDEIENELVDDVEDDGSGVPPAPDLG
;
A
#
# COMPACT_ATOMS: atom_id res chain seq x y z
N MET A 1 -17.46 48.30 27.64
CA MET A 1 -18.16 47.86 26.40
C MET A 1 -18.18 46.34 26.38
N GLU A 2 -18.99 45.66 27.19
CA GLU A 2 -18.93 44.18 27.26
C GLU A 2 -20.29 43.49 27.35
N THR A 3 -21.37 44.18 27.72
CA THR A 3 -22.70 43.54 27.81
C THR A 3 -23.29 43.20 26.45
N GLY A 4 -23.02 43.99 25.41
CA GLY A 4 -23.53 43.75 24.05
C GLY A 4 -22.85 42.57 23.34
N ALA A 5 -21.58 42.32 23.60
CA ALA A 5 -20.82 41.24 22.96
C ALA A 5 -21.27 39.87 23.46
N TRP A 6 -21.44 39.72 24.78
CA TRP A 6 -21.95 38.48 25.38
C TRP A 6 -23.40 38.18 24.96
N LEU A 7 -24.22 39.21 24.75
CA LEU A 7 -25.60 39.04 24.27
C LEU A 7 -25.64 38.55 22.81
N MET A 8 -24.75 39.06 21.96
CA MET A 8 -24.61 38.58 20.58
C MET A 8 -24.05 37.16 20.50
N VAL A 9 -23.08 36.81 21.34
CA VAL A 9 -22.56 35.43 21.44
C VAL A 9 -23.65 34.48 21.93
N GLY A 10 -24.45 34.88 22.92
CA GLY A 10 -25.59 34.09 23.40
C GLY A 10 -26.65 33.85 22.33
N ILE A 11 -26.97 34.87 21.52
CA ILE A 11 -27.93 34.74 20.42
C ILE A 11 -27.38 33.81 19.32
N LEU A 12 -26.11 33.98 18.93
CA LEU A 12 -25.48 33.16 17.89
C LEU A 12 -25.29 31.71 18.31
N ALA A 13 -24.84 31.47 19.54
CA ALA A 13 -24.71 30.12 20.10
C ALA A 13 -26.09 29.47 20.27
N GLY A 14 -27.08 30.20 20.79
CA GLY A 14 -28.45 29.72 20.92
C GLY A 14 -29.07 29.34 19.57
N GLY A 15 -28.86 30.15 18.53
CA GLY A 15 -29.32 29.84 17.17
C GLY A 15 -28.69 28.58 16.58
N PHE A 16 -27.39 28.35 16.83
CA PHE A 16 -26.70 27.13 16.38
C PHE A 16 -27.28 25.87 17.03
N PHE A 17 -27.48 25.87 18.36
CA PHE A 17 -28.03 24.72 19.07
C PHE A 17 -29.51 24.47 18.73
N VAL A 18 -30.31 25.53 18.54
CA VAL A 18 -31.69 25.39 18.08
C VAL A 18 -31.74 24.83 16.65
N GLY A 19 -30.83 25.23 15.76
CA GLY A 19 -30.70 24.67 14.41
C GLY A 19 -30.32 23.19 14.43
N LEU A 20 -29.37 22.81 15.28
CA LEU A 20 -28.90 21.42 15.42
C LEU A 20 -29.99 20.53 16.05
N TRP A 21 -30.73 21.05 17.02
CA TRP A 21 -31.89 20.39 17.63
C TRP A 21 -33.05 20.23 16.64
N TYR A 22 -33.27 21.23 15.78
CA TYR A 22 -34.28 21.18 14.73
C TYR A 22 -33.96 20.15 13.65
N ILE A 23 -32.68 20.01 13.27
CA ILE A 23 -32.21 18.97 12.35
C ILE A 23 -32.38 17.57 12.95
N LEU A 24 -32.15 17.41 14.26
CA LEU A 24 -32.31 16.11 14.95
C LEU A 24 -33.77 15.70 15.15
N ILE A 25 -34.71 16.65 15.23
CA ILE A 25 -36.14 16.38 15.47
C ILE A 25 -36.97 16.31 14.18
N ARG A 26 -36.54 16.97 13.09
CA ARG A 26 -37.14 16.75 11.77
C ARG A 26 -36.59 15.47 11.13
N GLY A 27 -37.17 14.34 11.54
CA GLY A 27 -36.90 13.02 10.97
C GLY A 27 -37.32 12.82 9.51
N ASP A 28 -37.79 13.85 8.80
CA ASP A 28 -38.20 13.80 7.38
C ASP A 28 -37.66 15.00 6.58
N ALA A 29 -36.44 15.43 6.87
CA ALA A 29 -35.68 16.15 5.86
C ALA A 29 -35.06 15.09 4.95
N ASP A 30 -35.62 14.94 3.76
CA ASP A 30 -34.97 14.29 2.63
C ASP A 30 -33.72 15.13 2.30
N LEU A 31 -32.68 14.93 3.10
CA LEU A 31 -31.34 15.37 2.80
C LEU A 31 -31.00 14.61 1.53
N ASP A 32 -31.15 15.31 0.42
CA ASP A 32 -30.60 14.97 -0.88
C ASP A 32 -29.07 14.97 -0.76
N MET A 33 -28.55 14.08 0.08
CA MET A 33 -27.23 13.51 -0.06
C MET A 33 -27.29 12.86 -1.42
N ARG A 34 -26.87 13.60 -2.44
CA ARG A 34 -26.34 13.04 -3.68
C ARG A 34 -25.19 12.10 -3.33
N ARG A 35 -25.57 10.91 -2.88
CA ARG A 35 -24.77 9.71 -2.80
C ARG A 35 -24.82 9.14 -4.21
N GLY A 36 -24.03 9.75 -5.07
CA GLY A 36 -24.04 9.44 -6.50
C GLY A 36 -23.60 10.60 -7.37
N ILE A 37 -22.34 11.03 -7.26
CA ILE A 37 -21.57 11.03 -8.51
C ILE A 37 -21.41 9.54 -8.83
N VAL A 38 -22.37 9.00 -9.55
CA VAL A 38 -22.21 7.74 -10.24
C VAL A 38 -21.09 8.02 -11.22
N ALA A 39 -19.92 7.45 -10.93
CA ALA A 39 -18.85 7.33 -11.88
C ALA A 39 -19.37 6.45 -13.04
N ASP A 40 -20.04 7.09 -13.99
CA ASP A 40 -20.47 6.50 -15.26
C ASP A 40 -19.26 6.31 -16.20
N GLY A 41 -18.21 5.71 -15.64
CA GLY A 41 -16.91 5.48 -16.26
C GLY A 41 -16.14 4.30 -15.67
N LEU A 42 -16.62 3.67 -14.59
CA LEU A 42 -15.91 2.56 -13.90
C LEU A 42 -16.59 1.19 -14.05
N ARG A 43 -17.31 1.00 -15.17
CA ARG A 43 -17.59 -0.34 -15.70
C ARG A 43 -17.15 -0.41 -17.16
N LYS A 44 -15.84 -0.42 -17.35
CA LYS A 44 -15.21 -1.14 -18.46
C LYS A 44 -14.23 -2.12 -17.86
N PRO A 45 -14.15 -3.36 -18.35
CA PRO A 45 -13.21 -4.35 -17.84
C PRO A 45 -11.80 -3.76 -17.94
N ALA A 46 -10.99 -4.02 -16.92
CA ALA A 46 -9.59 -3.65 -16.87
C ALA A 46 -8.87 -4.10 -18.16
N GLN A 47 -8.75 -3.19 -19.12
CA GLN A 47 -7.60 -3.17 -19.99
C GLN A 47 -6.57 -2.32 -19.27
N SER A 48 -5.52 -3.00 -18.82
CA SER A 48 -4.24 -2.45 -18.39
C SER A 48 -4.00 -1.05 -18.95
N SER A 49 -3.77 -0.08 -18.08
CA SER A 49 -3.21 1.22 -18.43
C SER A 49 -1.97 0.98 -19.29
N SER A 50 -2.17 1.11 -20.59
CA SER A 50 -1.20 0.71 -21.59
C SER A 50 -0.09 1.74 -21.60
N PHE A 51 1.05 1.36 -21.03
CA PHE A 51 2.33 2.02 -21.24
C PHE A 51 2.78 2.01 -22.72
N SER A 52 1.96 1.50 -23.66
CA SER A 52 2.27 1.47 -25.09
C SER A 52 2.44 2.85 -25.70
N SER A 53 1.75 3.89 -25.22
CA SER A 53 1.90 5.24 -25.79
C SER A 53 3.26 5.83 -25.44
N ALA A 54 3.67 5.77 -24.16
CA ALA A 54 5.00 6.21 -23.73
C ALA A 54 6.10 5.33 -24.32
N ARG A 55 5.88 4.01 -24.41
CA ARG A 55 6.83 3.06 -25.03
C ARG A 55 6.96 3.27 -26.54
N SER A 56 5.88 3.64 -27.24
CA SER A 56 5.90 3.93 -28.68
C SER A 56 6.66 5.22 -29.00
N GLU A 57 6.62 6.23 -28.12
CA GLU A 57 7.42 7.45 -28.31
C GLU A 57 8.90 7.20 -28.02
N PHE A 58 9.21 6.38 -27.01
CA PHE A 58 10.58 5.95 -26.73
C PHE A 58 11.14 5.09 -27.86
N GLU A 59 10.40 4.12 -28.39
CA GLU A 59 10.81 3.29 -29.54
C GLU A 59 10.97 4.13 -30.81
N ARG A 60 10.11 5.13 -31.05
CA ARG A 60 10.23 6.04 -32.19
C ARG A 60 11.47 6.94 -32.10
N LYS A 61 11.82 7.42 -30.90
CA LYS A 61 13.07 8.18 -30.67
C LYS A 61 14.30 7.27 -30.70
N LEU A 62 14.20 6.03 -30.22
CA LEU A 62 15.28 5.05 -30.27
C LEU A 62 15.60 4.67 -31.73
N LEU A 63 14.59 4.44 -32.57
CA LEU A 63 14.73 4.18 -34.01
C LEU A 63 15.36 5.36 -34.75
N GLN A 64 15.04 6.60 -34.35
CA GLN A 64 15.61 7.80 -34.96
C GLN A 64 17.11 7.96 -34.60
N ILE A 65 17.48 7.64 -33.36
CA ILE A 65 18.88 7.64 -32.89
C ILE A 65 19.67 6.47 -33.51
N GLU A 66 19.07 5.30 -33.67
CA GLU A 66 19.69 4.14 -34.30
C GLU A 66 19.89 4.33 -35.82
N ALA A 67 18.97 5.02 -36.49
CA ALA A 67 19.11 5.42 -37.90
C ALA A 67 20.22 6.48 -38.11
N GLU A 68 20.41 7.42 -37.18
CA GLU A 68 21.55 8.34 -37.19
C GLU A 68 22.89 7.63 -36.97
N ARG A 69 22.92 6.63 -36.09
CA ARG A 69 24.13 5.84 -35.82
C ARG A 69 24.51 4.95 -37.02
N ARG A 70 23.52 4.40 -37.74
CA ARG A 70 23.75 3.68 -39.01
C ARG A 70 24.24 4.61 -40.12
N ARG A 71 23.74 5.85 -40.23
CA ARG A 71 24.26 6.85 -41.19
C ARG A 71 25.69 7.28 -40.87
N ARG A 72 26.05 7.42 -39.59
CA ARG A 72 27.44 7.69 -39.17
C ARG A 72 28.38 6.50 -39.43
N ASN A 73 27.92 5.27 -39.23
CA ASN A 73 28.74 4.07 -39.48
C ASN A 73 28.89 3.70 -40.97
N LEU A 74 28.01 4.18 -41.86
CA LEU A 74 28.13 4.03 -43.33
C LEU A 74 28.92 5.18 -43.99
N SER A 75 29.21 6.26 -43.26
CA SER A 75 29.98 7.43 -43.74
C SER A 75 31.42 7.45 -43.21
N GLY A 76 31.90 6.35 -42.66
CA GLY A 76 33.31 6.17 -42.25
C GLY A 76 34.14 5.63 -43.41
N GLY A 77 34.57 6.49 -44.32
CA GLY A 77 35.48 6.10 -45.39
C GLY A 77 35.95 7.27 -46.24
N ASN A 78 37.17 7.73 -45.94
CA ASN A 78 38.06 8.59 -46.74
C ASN A 78 37.77 10.10 -46.79
N ILE A 79 38.36 10.79 -45.83
CA ILE A 79 38.93 12.13 -46.03
C ILE A 79 40.23 11.95 -46.81
N ASN A 80 40.33 12.61 -47.97
CA ASN A 80 41.61 13.10 -48.48
C ASN A 80 41.41 14.41 -49.25
N LEU A 81 42.38 15.29 -49.01
CA LEU A 81 42.61 16.63 -49.54
C LEU A 81 42.60 16.73 -51.08
N LEU A 82 42.11 17.88 -51.57
CA LEU A 82 42.53 18.74 -52.71
C LEU A 82 41.24 19.43 -53.19
N GLY A 83 41.04 20.73 -53.00
CA GLY A 83 41.78 21.79 -53.67
C GLY A 83 41.17 22.00 -55.05
N ASP A 84 40.28 22.99 -55.21
CA ASP A 84 40.40 23.94 -56.32
C ASP A 84 39.45 25.14 -56.17
N ALA A 85 39.92 26.26 -56.70
CA ALA A 85 39.35 27.58 -56.62
C ALA A 85 38.10 27.77 -57.49
N THR A 86 37.23 28.71 -57.12
CA THR A 86 36.50 29.53 -58.10
C THR A 86 35.88 30.78 -57.46
N LEU A 87 36.51 31.92 -57.79
CA LEU A 87 35.92 33.20 -58.18
C LEU A 87 34.72 33.74 -57.38
N LEU A 88 35.01 34.69 -56.48
CA LEU A 88 34.10 35.80 -56.21
C LEU A 88 34.38 36.93 -57.20
N GLN A 89 33.31 37.36 -57.85
CA GLN A 89 33.27 38.40 -58.85
C GLN A 89 32.43 39.54 -58.28
N GLN A 90 33.02 40.71 -58.07
CA GLN A 90 32.30 41.99 -58.07
C GLN A 90 33.16 43.08 -58.73
N PRO A 91 32.53 44.01 -59.46
CA PRO A 91 33.19 44.85 -60.46
C PRO A 91 33.58 46.22 -59.91
N VAL A 92 34.53 46.88 -60.58
CA VAL A 92 34.79 48.32 -60.42
C VAL A 92 34.62 48.97 -61.79
N GLU A 93 33.72 49.95 -61.83
CA GLU A 93 33.39 50.79 -62.99
C GLU A 93 34.39 51.95 -63.17
N GLU A 94 34.58 52.27 -64.45
CA GLU A 94 34.86 53.59 -65.05
C GLU A 94 36.24 54.28 -64.84
N GLN A 95 37.11 54.13 -65.85
CA GLN A 95 37.53 55.14 -66.87
C GLN A 95 37.54 56.65 -66.50
N PRO A 96 38.26 57.55 -67.24
CA PRO A 96 39.09 57.34 -68.44
C PRO A 96 40.38 58.23 -68.53
N VAL A 97 41.00 58.15 -69.71
CA VAL A 97 41.55 59.24 -70.56
C VAL A 97 43.09 59.28 -70.72
N MET A 98 43.42 59.22 -72.00
CA MET A 98 44.71 59.38 -72.68
C MET A 98 45.36 60.76 -72.46
N SER A 99 46.68 60.81 -72.50
CA SER A 99 47.45 61.96 -73.00
C SER A 99 48.81 61.45 -73.51
N GLU A 100 49.00 61.50 -74.83
CA GLU A 100 49.82 62.50 -75.56
C GLU A 100 51.22 61.96 -75.87
N ALA A 101 51.39 61.55 -77.12
CA ALA A 101 52.68 61.58 -77.79
C ALA A 101 52.87 63.00 -78.34
N PRO A 102 54.00 63.69 -78.11
CA PRO A 102 54.33 64.87 -78.86
C PRO A 102 55.14 64.53 -80.11
N GLU A 103 54.79 65.21 -81.17
CA GLU A 103 55.44 65.27 -82.48
C GLU A 103 56.50 66.40 -82.49
N VAL A 104 57.41 66.34 -83.48
CA VAL A 104 58.37 67.38 -83.97
C VAL A 104 59.56 67.68 -83.01
N VAL A 105 60.83 67.70 -83.44
CA VAL A 105 61.42 68.54 -84.49
C VAL A 105 62.62 67.87 -85.17
N VAL A 106 62.65 68.00 -86.50
CA VAL A 106 63.78 67.74 -87.39
C VAL A 106 64.70 68.96 -87.33
N GLU A 107 65.96 68.77 -86.95
CA GLU A 107 67.04 69.69 -87.32
C GLU A 107 68.10 68.85 -88.05
N ASP A 108 68.22 69.13 -89.35
CA ASP A 108 69.34 68.75 -90.19
C ASP A 108 70.59 69.46 -89.65
N ASP A 109 71.66 68.71 -89.39
CA ASP A 109 73.04 69.17 -89.56
C ASP A 109 74.02 67.98 -89.55
N ASP A 110 74.74 67.88 -90.68
CA ASP A 110 76.16 67.59 -90.80
C ASP A 110 76.69 66.15 -90.55
N ASP A 111 76.79 65.41 -91.66
CA ASP A 111 78.00 64.76 -92.16
C ASP A 111 78.84 63.92 -91.18
N GLY A 112 78.49 62.64 -91.10
CA GLY A 112 79.40 61.58 -90.67
C GLY A 112 78.85 60.20 -91.03
N GLU A 113 79.41 59.56 -92.05
CA GLU A 113 79.09 58.17 -92.42
C GLU A 113 79.42 57.21 -91.25
N GLU A 114 78.45 56.98 -90.36
CA GLU A 114 78.41 55.78 -89.50
C GLU A 114 77.70 54.65 -90.28
N THR A 115 78.43 53.58 -90.53
CA THR A 115 77.94 52.41 -91.28
C THR A 115 76.72 51.75 -90.60
N GLU A 116 75.79 51.23 -91.40
CA GLU A 116 74.55 50.54 -90.98
C GLU A 116 74.78 49.45 -89.90
N GLU A 117 75.96 48.83 -89.90
CA GLU A 117 76.39 47.83 -88.90
C GLU A 117 76.60 48.41 -87.49
N GLN A 118 77.15 49.64 -87.37
CA GLN A 118 77.46 50.26 -86.09
C GLN A 118 76.21 50.75 -85.36
N MET A 119 75.19 51.20 -86.09
CA MET A 119 73.87 51.53 -85.53
C MET A 119 73.14 50.29 -84.99
N LEU A 120 73.25 49.16 -85.69
CA LEU A 120 72.66 47.89 -85.26
C LEU A 120 73.38 47.32 -84.03
N GLU A 121 74.71 47.43 -83.97
CA GLU A 121 75.51 46.97 -82.83
C GLU A 121 75.26 47.81 -81.57
N ARG A 122 75.13 49.14 -81.69
CA ARG A 122 74.78 50.03 -80.57
C ARG A 122 73.34 49.84 -80.08
N ARG A 123 72.43 49.46 -80.98
CA ARG A 123 71.06 49.06 -80.61
C ARG A 123 71.09 47.72 -79.87
N ARG A 124 71.82 46.73 -80.40
CA ARG A 124 71.99 45.42 -79.77
C ARG A 124 72.62 45.49 -78.38
N LEU A 125 73.65 46.31 -78.20
CA LEU A 125 74.28 46.53 -76.89
C LEU A 125 73.33 47.19 -75.88
N ARG A 126 72.52 48.17 -76.33
CA ARG A 126 71.47 48.75 -75.48
C ARG A 126 70.38 47.74 -75.13
N ASP A 127 69.96 46.92 -76.08
CA ASP A 127 68.95 45.89 -75.87
C ASP A 127 69.48 44.79 -74.93
N GLU A 128 70.76 44.39 -75.05
CA GLU A 128 71.43 43.44 -74.16
C GLU A 128 71.65 44.01 -72.75
N GLU A 129 72.02 45.29 -72.61
CA GLU A 129 72.13 45.97 -71.31
C GLU A 129 70.76 46.18 -70.66
N TRP A 130 69.74 46.53 -71.45
CA TRP A 130 68.37 46.68 -70.98
C TRP A 130 67.83 45.33 -70.49
N ALA A 131 68.04 44.24 -71.24
CA ALA A 131 67.67 42.89 -70.83
C ALA A 131 68.40 42.41 -69.56
N ARG A 132 69.67 42.80 -69.36
CA ARG A 132 70.40 42.50 -68.11
C ARG A 132 69.86 43.28 -66.92
N GLN A 133 69.58 44.57 -67.09
CA GLN A 133 68.99 45.37 -66.02
C GLN A 133 67.57 44.95 -65.68
N GLU A 134 66.79 44.54 -66.67
CA GLU A 134 65.46 43.96 -66.51
C GLU A 134 65.54 42.64 -65.74
N SER A 135 66.41 41.70 -66.16
CA SER A 135 66.62 40.43 -65.46
C SER A 135 67.13 40.58 -64.02
N GLU A 136 68.01 41.54 -63.73
CA GLU A 136 68.43 41.82 -62.36
C GLU A 136 67.32 42.47 -61.52
N LYS A 137 66.50 43.33 -62.11
CA LYS A 137 65.32 43.89 -61.44
C LYS A 137 64.30 42.80 -61.14
N ASP A 138 64.01 41.92 -62.10
CA ASP A 138 63.10 40.79 -61.93
C ASP A 138 63.58 39.85 -60.83
N ARG A 139 64.89 39.57 -60.78
CA ARG A 139 65.47 38.75 -59.69
C ARG A 139 65.31 39.41 -58.32
N ARG A 140 65.55 40.72 -58.21
CA ARG A 140 65.36 41.45 -56.94
C ARG A 140 63.89 41.53 -56.55
N GLN A 141 62.99 41.70 -57.52
CA GLN A 141 61.55 41.69 -57.29
C GLN A 141 61.09 40.31 -56.82
N LEU A 142 61.58 39.22 -57.41
CA LEU A 142 61.30 37.86 -56.96
C LEU A 142 61.84 37.58 -55.54
N GLU A 143 63.06 38.02 -55.23
CA GLU A 143 63.63 37.88 -53.88
C GLU A 143 62.85 38.70 -52.84
N GLU A 144 62.40 39.91 -53.21
CA GLU A 144 61.56 40.77 -52.35
C GLU A 144 60.14 40.21 -52.18
N GLU A 145 59.53 39.67 -53.24
CA GLU A 145 58.25 38.96 -53.19
C GLU A 145 58.35 37.69 -52.34
N GLU A 146 59.42 36.90 -52.48
CA GLU A 146 59.64 35.69 -51.69
C GLU A 146 59.87 36.03 -50.21
N ALA A 147 60.64 37.09 -49.92
CA ALA A 147 60.84 37.58 -48.55
C ALA A 147 59.54 38.11 -47.94
N ALA A 148 58.74 38.86 -48.70
CA ALA A 148 57.43 39.37 -48.26
C ALA A 148 56.45 38.22 -47.98
N LEU A 149 56.45 37.18 -48.82
CA LEU A 149 55.59 36.02 -48.67
C LEU A 149 55.99 35.18 -47.45
N LYS A 150 57.30 35.06 -47.17
CA LYS A 150 57.81 34.42 -45.96
C LYS A 150 57.46 35.20 -44.68
N GLU A 151 57.59 36.53 -44.68
CA GLU A 151 57.17 37.35 -43.54
C GLU A 151 55.66 37.25 -43.31
N GLN A 152 54.87 37.25 -44.39
CA GLN A 152 53.43 37.04 -44.33
C GLN A 152 53.08 35.66 -43.75
N GLN A 153 53.79 34.61 -44.15
CA GLN A 153 53.62 33.26 -43.61
C GLN A 153 53.98 33.19 -42.12
N GLU A 154 55.09 33.79 -41.69
CA GLU A 154 55.49 33.83 -40.27
C GLU A 154 54.49 34.62 -39.40
N ARG A 155 53.94 35.73 -39.93
CA ARG A 155 52.88 36.47 -39.25
C ARG A 155 51.62 35.64 -39.08
N LEU A 156 51.18 34.95 -40.13
CA LEU A 156 50.04 34.05 -40.08
C LEU A 156 50.28 32.89 -39.10
N GLN A 157 51.48 32.31 -39.06
CA GLN A 157 51.82 31.27 -38.09
C GLN A 157 51.76 31.78 -36.66
N LYS A 158 52.35 32.94 -36.36
CA LYS A 158 52.27 33.55 -35.01
C LYS A 158 50.85 33.89 -34.60
N GLU A 159 50.04 34.37 -35.52
CA GLU A 159 48.62 34.66 -35.27
C GLU A 159 47.83 33.38 -35.01
N GLN A 160 48.10 32.31 -35.77
CA GLN A 160 47.52 30.99 -35.55
C GLN A 160 47.93 30.41 -34.20
N GLU A 161 49.20 30.49 -33.82
CA GLU A 161 49.69 30.02 -32.51
C GLU A 161 49.06 30.81 -31.36
N ALA A 162 48.99 32.14 -31.48
CA ALA A 162 48.34 32.98 -30.48
C ALA A 162 46.83 32.70 -30.36
N GLN A 163 46.17 32.41 -31.48
CA GLN A 163 44.76 32.01 -31.47
C GLN A 163 44.57 30.63 -30.83
N GLN A 164 45.42 29.65 -31.15
CA GLN A 164 45.39 28.32 -30.53
C GLN A 164 45.64 28.38 -29.02
N GLU A 165 46.56 29.22 -28.55
CA GLU A 165 46.81 29.41 -27.12
C GLU A 165 45.60 30.03 -26.40
N LYS A 166 44.96 31.02 -27.02
CA LYS A 166 43.70 31.60 -26.51
C LYS A 166 42.59 30.57 -26.45
N ASP A 167 42.35 29.84 -27.54
CA ASP A 167 41.33 28.80 -27.62
C ASP A 167 41.57 27.71 -26.56
N ARG A 168 42.83 27.35 -26.32
CA ARG A 168 43.20 26.38 -25.28
C ARG A 168 42.87 26.90 -23.87
N LEU A 169 43.21 28.15 -23.57
CA LEU A 169 42.91 28.77 -22.26
C LEU A 169 41.39 28.95 -22.06
N GLU A 170 40.66 29.31 -23.10
CA GLU A 170 39.20 29.40 -23.06
C GLU A 170 38.56 28.02 -22.88
N ALA A 171 39.05 27.00 -23.58
CA ALA A 171 38.61 25.63 -23.41
C ALA A 171 38.89 25.08 -22.00
N GLU A 172 40.05 25.41 -21.40
CA GLU A 172 40.39 25.02 -20.03
C GLU A 172 39.45 25.69 -19.02
N LYS A 173 39.23 27.01 -19.14
CA LYS A 173 38.27 27.74 -18.29
C LYS A 173 36.84 27.24 -18.47
N ALA A 174 36.42 26.94 -19.68
CA ALA A 174 35.11 26.37 -19.97
C ALA A 174 34.95 24.97 -19.36
N ALA A 175 35.99 24.14 -19.43
CA ALA A 175 36.01 22.83 -18.80
C ALA A 175 35.96 22.92 -17.27
N GLU A 176 36.72 23.84 -16.65
CA GLU A 176 36.68 24.07 -15.21
C GLU A 176 35.31 24.58 -14.75
N ALA A 177 34.73 25.55 -15.47
CA ALA A 177 33.39 26.04 -15.21
C ALA A 177 32.32 24.94 -15.33
N ALA A 178 32.43 24.06 -16.33
CA ALA A 178 31.53 22.93 -16.52
C ALA A 178 31.67 21.88 -15.40
N ARG A 179 32.87 21.66 -14.86
CA ARG A 179 33.07 20.77 -13.71
C ARG A 179 32.45 21.35 -12.45
N LEU A 180 32.64 22.64 -12.19
CA LEU A 180 32.03 23.33 -11.05
C LEU A 180 30.51 23.37 -11.13
N SER A 181 29.93 23.57 -12.32
CA SER A 181 28.47 23.51 -12.49
C SER A 181 27.95 22.09 -12.25
N ALA A 182 28.62 21.07 -12.79
CA ALA A 182 28.23 19.68 -12.59
C ALA A 182 28.30 19.26 -11.11
N GLU A 183 29.32 19.73 -10.37
CA GLU A 183 29.44 19.48 -8.93
C GLU A 183 28.31 20.15 -8.14
N ARG A 184 27.95 21.39 -8.46
CA ARG A 184 26.82 22.09 -7.85
C ARG A 184 25.48 21.41 -8.15
N ASP A 185 25.28 20.98 -9.39
CA ASP A 185 24.06 20.27 -9.79
C ASP A 185 23.95 18.91 -9.08
N ALA A 186 25.07 18.19 -8.93
CA ALA A 186 25.14 16.94 -8.19
C ALA A 186 24.86 17.15 -6.69
N ALA A 187 25.42 18.20 -6.08
CA ALA A 187 25.15 18.55 -4.69
C ALA A 187 23.66 18.90 -4.49
N ALA A 188 23.10 19.74 -5.36
CA ALA A 188 21.69 20.11 -5.32
C ALA A 188 20.76 18.91 -5.55
N GLN A 189 21.17 17.93 -6.37
CA GLN A 189 20.43 16.68 -6.54
C GLN A 189 20.49 15.82 -5.27
N SER A 190 21.66 15.66 -4.66
CA SER A 190 21.81 14.91 -3.42
C SER A 190 20.99 15.50 -2.27
N GLU A 191 20.88 16.83 -2.19
CA GLU A 191 20.02 17.49 -1.21
C GLU A 191 18.54 17.19 -1.43
N ARG A 192 18.07 17.24 -2.68
CA ARG A 192 16.68 16.86 -3.04
C ARG A 192 16.39 15.40 -2.71
N ASP A 193 17.31 14.50 -3.07
CA ASP A 193 17.16 13.06 -2.81
C ASP A 193 17.12 12.78 -1.30
N ALA A 194 17.92 13.50 -0.51
CA ALA A 194 17.89 13.40 0.96
C ALA A 194 16.59 13.93 1.56
N GLU A 195 16.04 15.03 1.04
CA GLU A 195 14.74 15.56 1.50
C GLU A 195 13.59 14.61 1.14
N GLU A 196 13.60 14.04 -0.06
CA GLU A 196 12.61 13.05 -0.48
C GLU A 196 12.70 11.76 0.36
N ALA A 197 13.92 11.29 0.65
CA ALA A 197 14.14 10.15 1.54
C ALA A 197 13.64 10.42 2.95
N ALA A 198 13.85 11.64 3.49
CA ALA A 198 13.34 12.03 4.80
C ALA A 198 11.79 12.05 4.81
N ARG A 199 11.16 12.58 3.76
CA ARG A 199 9.70 12.57 3.62
C ARG A 199 9.13 11.15 3.51
N GLN A 200 9.81 10.26 2.78
CA GLN A 200 9.44 8.84 2.69
C GLN A 200 9.57 8.14 4.05
N ALA A 201 10.64 8.42 4.80
CA ALA A 201 10.84 7.85 6.14
C ALA A 201 9.77 8.34 7.13
N GLU A 202 9.39 9.62 7.09
CA GLU A 202 8.31 10.16 7.91
C GLU A 202 6.96 9.50 7.57
N PHE A 203 6.66 9.34 6.27
CA PHE A 203 5.45 8.66 5.85
C PHE A 203 5.43 7.19 6.29
N ALA A 204 6.55 6.48 6.14
CA ALA A 204 6.68 5.09 6.57
C ALA A 204 6.50 4.94 8.09
N ALA A 205 7.09 5.85 8.88
CA ALA A 205 6.91 5.86 10.33
C ALA A 205 5.45 6.15 10.74
N ALA A 206 4.77 7.06 10.03
CA ALA A 206 3.35 7.33 10.26
C ALA A 206 2.46 6.13 9.89
N GLU A 207 2.78 5.41 8.81
CA GLU A 207 2.08 4.19 8.42
C GLU A 207 2.28 3.07 9.44
N GLU A 208 3.50 2.88 9.94
CA GLU A 208 3.82 1.92 10.99
C GLU A 208 3.03 2.21 12.28
N GLN A 209 2.98 3.48 12.71
CA GLN A 209 2.17 3.88 13.87
C GLN A 209 0.68 3.59 13.67
N ARG A 210 0.15 3.87 12.48
CA ARG A 210 -1.26 3.57 12.15
C ARG A 210 -1.53 2.06 12.17
N LEU A 211 -0.61 1.25 11.65
CA LEU A 211 -0.73 -0.21 11.68
C LEU A 211 -0.67 -0.75 13.12
N ALA A 212 0.22 -0.22 13.94
CA ALA A 212 0.31 -0.57 15.36
C ALA A 212 -0.97 -0.21 16.13
N GLU A 213 -1.57 0.95 15.85
CA GLU A 213 -2.87 1.32 16.44
C GLU A 213 -4.01 0.38 16.01
N ILE A 214 -4.05 0.01 14.73
CA ILE A 214 -5.03 -0.96 14.21
C ILE A 214 -4.86 -2.33 14.89
N GLN A 215 -3.62 -2.81 15.00
CA GLN A 215 -3.31 -4.08 15.67
C GLN A 215 -3.70 -4.03 17.15
N ALA A 216 -3.33 -2.97 17.87
CA ALA A 216 -3.69 -2.80 19.27
C ALA A 216 -5.22 -2.72 19.47
N ALA A 217 -5.95 -2.07 18.56
CA ALA A 217 -7.41 -2.04 18.59
C ALA A 217 -8.00 -3.43 18.34
N GLN A 218 -7.47 -4.19 17.39
CA GLN A 218 -7.89 -5.57 17.11
C GLN A 218 -7.63 -6.49 18.30
N GLU A 219 -6.47 -6.40 18.94
CA GLU A 219 -6.14 -7.18 20.14
C GLU A 219 -7.07 -6.85 21.30
N LYS A 220 -7.34 -5.56 21.52
CA LYS A 220 -8.28 -5.12 22.56
C LYS A 220 -9.69 -5.62 22.29
N ASP A 221 -10.15 -5.53 21.05
CA ASP A 221 -11.47 -6.05 20.65
C ASP A 221 -11.54 -7.56 20.82
N ALA A 222 -10.48 -8.30 20.46
CA ALA A 222 -10.39 -9.74 20.66
C ALA A 222 -10.43 -10.10 22.16
N LEU A 223 -9.71 -9.36 23.00
CA LEU A 223 -9.72 -9.57 24.45
C LEU A 223 -11.10 -9.31 25.05
N GLU A 224 -11.78 -8.23 24.66
CA GLU A 224 -13.13 -7.94 25.15
C GLU A 224 -14.15 -8.96 24.66
N ARG A 225 -14.04 -9.46 23.42
CA ARG A 225 -14.85 -10.58 22.93
C ARG A 225 -14.62 -11.85 23.75
N ARG A 226 -13.36 -12.20 24.03
CA ARG A 226 -13.02 -13.37 24.87
C ARG A 226 -13.59 -13.22 26.28
N LYS A 227 -13.44 -12.04 26.90
CA LYS A 227 -14.03 -11.78 28.23
C LYS A 227 -15.55 -11.86 28.21
N ALA A 228 -16.20 -11.37 27.16
CA ALA A 228 -17.65 -11.45 27.02
C ALA A 228 -18.13 -12.90 26.87
N ALA A 229 -17.43 -13.71 26.06
CA ALA A 229 -17.70 -15.13 25.91
C ALA A 229 -17.52 -15.88 27.24
N ASN A 230 -16.42 -15.63 27.97
CA ASN A 230 -16.19 -16.25 29.29
C ASN A 230 -17.30 -15.89 30.27
N ARG A 231 -17.72 -14.62 30.34
CA ARG A 231 -18.86 -14.21 31.20
C ARG A 231 -20.16 -14.90 30.81
N ALA A 232 -20.41 -15.12 29.51
CA ALA A 232 -21.60 -15.82 29.04
C ALA A 232 -21.56 -17.30 29.43
N LEU A 233 -20.39 -17.95 29.34
CA LEU A 233 -20.17 -19.32 29.79
C LEU A 233 -20.34 -19.44 31.32
N ASP A 234 -19.77 -18.52 32.10
CA ASP A 234 -19.94 -18.49 33.56
C ASP A 234 -21.41 -18.33 33.96
N GLU A 235 -22.15 -17.47 33.25
CA GLU A 235 -23.60 -17.33 33.46
C GLU A 235 -24.36 -18.60 33.07
N LEU A 236 -23.98 -19.29 31.99
CA LEU A 236 -24.56 -20.57 31.62
C LEU A 236 -24.35 -21.60 32.73
N ARG A 237 -23.11 -21.75 33.20
CA ARG A 237 -22.70 -22.69 34.27
C ARG A 237 -23.51 -22.46 35.54
N ALA A 238 -23.58 -21.20 36.00
CA ALA A 238 -24.36 -20.83 37.16
C ALA A 238 -25.87 -21.10 37.01
N ARG A 239 -26.42 -21.04 35.79
CA ARG A 239 -27.82 -21.40 35.54
C ARG A 239 -28.02 -22.91 35.52
N LEU A 240 -27.13 -23.66 34.87
CA LEU A 240 -27.16 -25.12 34.83
C LEU A 240 -27.08 -25.70 36.25
N GLU A 241 -26.14 -25.22 37.07
CA GLU A 241 -25.99 -25.61 38.47
C GLU A 241 -27.23 -25.30 39.30
N ARG A 242 -27.80 -24.10 39.13
CA ARG A 242 -29.01 -23.68 39.88
C ARG A 242 -30.22 -24.58 39.58
N GLU A 243 -30.39 -25.00 38.33
CA GLU A 243 -31.49 -25.87 37.94
C GLU A 243 -31.15 -27.37 38.07
N GLY A 244 -29.92 -27.72 38.50
CA GLY A 244 -29.47 -29.10 38.66
C GLY A 244 -29.32 -29.87 37.33
N ALA A 245 -28.98 -29.17 36.24
CA ALA A 245 -28.76 -29.77 34.93
C ALA A 245 -27.52 -30.69 34.93
N ARG A 246 -27.55 -31.77 34.15
CA ARG A 246 -26.37 -32.62 33.93
C ARG A 246 -25.53 -32.08 32.80
N SER A 247 -24.22 -32.28 32.90
CA SER A 247 -23.22 -31.98 31.87
C SER A 247 -22.70 -33.26 31.22
N SER A 248 -22.30 -33.18 29.95
CA SER A 248 -21.71 -34.30 29.22
C SER A 248 -20.89 -33.84 28.00
N ASP A 249 -20.29 -34.79 27.29
CA ASP A 249 -19.53 -34.62 26.04
C ASP A 249 -20.37 -34.03 24.90
N VAL A 250 -21.66 -34.38 24.84
CA VAL A 250 -22.63 -33.76 23.94
C VAL A 250 -23.78 -33.17 24.75
N GLN A 251 -23.94 -31.85 24.63
CA GLN A 251 -24.92 -31.08 25.39
C GLN A 251 -25.40 -29.88 24.57
N VAL A 252 -26.68 -29.54 24.66
CA VAL A 252 -27.23 -28.32 24.07
C VAL A 252 -28.01 -27.58 25.13
N SER A 253 -27.60 -26.36 25.45
CA SER A 253 -28.25 -25.52 26.43
C SER A 253 -28.78 -24.24 25.79
N LEU A 254 -30.02 -23.88 26.10
CA LEU A 254 -30.69 -22.66 25.66
C LEU A 254 -30.92 -21.76 26.87
N MET A 255 -30.53 -20.50 26.82
CA MET A 255 -30.76 -19.53 27.89
C MET A 255 -31.30 -18.20 27.38
N TRP A 256 -32.18 -17.56 28.15
CA TRP A 256 -32.76 -16.27 27.81
C TRP A 256 -33.06 -15.42 29.06
N ASN A 257 -33.49 -14.17 28.85
CA ASN A 257 -33.53 -13.14 29.90
C ASN A 257 -34.91 -12.49 30.12
N ASN A 258 -35.98 -13.28 30.06
CA ASN A 258 -37.33 -12.83 30.39
C ASN A 258 -38.22 -13.99 30.89
N TYR A 259 -39.51 -13.72 31.05
CA TYR A 259 -40.52 -14.67 31.51
C TYR A 259 -41.22 -15.42 30.37
N ASN A 260 -40.83 -15.24 29.12
CA ASN A 260 -41.46 -15.92 28.00
C ASN A 260 -41.03 -17.40 27.96
N ASP A 261 -41.84 -18.19 27.28
CA ASP A 261 -41.67 -19.63 27.12
C ASP A 261 -40.99 -19.88 25.77
N LEU A 262 -39.70 -20.25 25.82
CA LEU A 262 -38.94 -20.67 24.65
C LEU A 262 -38.62 -22.15 24.81
N ASP A 263 -38.95 -22.93 23.80
CA ASP A 263 -38.72 -24.37 23.79
C ASP A 263 -37.47 -24.68 22.95
N LEU A 264 -36.60 -25.52 23.50
CA LEU A 264 -35.48 -26.15 22.81
C LEU A 264 -35.96 -27.41 22.09
N HIS A 265 -35.66 -27.47 20.80
CA HIS A 265 -35.91 -28.65 19.97
C HIS A 265 -34.60 -29.13 19.38
N VAL A 266 -34.19 -30.36 19.68
CA VAL A 266 -33.00 -30.97 19.07
C VAL A 266 -33.40 -32.18 18.25
N VAL A 267 -32.99 -32.20 16.99
CA VAL A 267 -33.20 -33.35 16.10
C VAL A 267 -31.92 -34.17 16.06
N CYS A 268 -32.03 -35.43 16.50
CA CYS A 268 -30.96 -36.41 16.46
C CYS A 268 -30.67 -36.86 15.02
N PRO A 269 -29.49 -37.46 14.75
CA PRO A 269 -29.15 -38.05 13.45
C PRO A 269 -30.16 -39.12 12.98
N SER A 270 -30.84 -39.78 13.92
CA SER A 270 -31.93 -40.73 13.63
C SER A 270 -33.19 -40.07 13.04
N GLY A 271 -33.28 -38.74 13.08
CA GLY A 271 -34.46 -37.96 12.70
C GLY A 271 -35.45 -37.75 13.86
N GLU A 272 -35.23 -38.36 15.02
CA GLU A 272 -36.07 -38.15 16.20
C GLU A 272 -35.85 -36.77 16.82
N ARG A 273 -36.93 -36.11 17.23
CA ARG A 273 -36.90 -34.79 17.85
C ARG A 273 -37.11 -34.87 19.36
N ILE A 274 -36.16 -34.33 20.11
CA ILE A 274 -36.24 -34.09 21.56
C ILE A 274 -36.82 -32.69 21.78
N HIS A 275 -37.84 -32.57 22.62
CA HIS A 275 -38.43 -31.30 23.04
C HIS A 275 -39.30 -31.50 24.29
N GLY A 276 -39.89 -30.45 24.86
CA GLY A 276 -40.71 -30.54 26.09
C GLY A 276 -41.82 -31.60 26.09
N GLY A 277 -42.37 -31.94 24.91
CA GLY A 277 -43.38 -32.99 24.73
C GLY A 277 -42.82 -34.40 24.45
N ASN A 278 -41.56 -34.51 24.01
CA ASN A 278 -40.83 -35.76 23.83
C ASN A 278 -39.44 -35.64 24.48
N ARG A 279 -39.39 -35.78 25.81
CA ARG A 279 -38.19 -35.47 26.59
C ARG A 279 -37.09 -36.52 26.51
N LYS A 280 -37.41 -37.77 26.20
CA LYS A 280 -36.45 -38.87 26.09
C LYS A 280 -36.53 -39.43 24.68
N SER A 281 -35.39 -39.48 24.02
CA SER A 281 -35.29 -40.02 22.66
C SER A 281 -34.64 -41.40 22.66
N SER A 282 -34.88 -42.16 21.58
CA SER A 282 -34.20 -43.43 21.32
C SER A 282 -32.69 -43.26 21.10
N CYS A 283 -32.23 -42.05 20.76
CA CYS A 283 -30.81 -41.69 20.67
C CYS A 283 -30.14 -41.43 22.03
N SER A 284 -30.72 -41.89 23.15
CA SER A 284 -30.25 -41.68 24.52
C SER A 284 -30.20 -40.21 24.99
N GLY A 285 -30.68 -39.26 24.19
CA GLY A 285 -30.77 -37.85 24.59
C GLY A 285 -31.96 -37.59 25.51
N GLU A 286 -31.75 -36.76 26.53
CA GLU A 286 -32.76 -36.37 27.51
C GLU A 286 -32.81 -34.85 27.67
N LEU A 287 -34.01 -34.25 27.55
CA LEU A 287 -34.30 -32.89 28.02
C LEU A 287 -34.43 -32.95 29.54
N ASP A 288 -33.36 -32.59 30.25
CA ASP A 288 -33.29 -32.70 31.71
C ASP A 288 -33.80 -31.45 32.42
N VAL A 289 -33.59 -30.27 31.83
CA VAL A 289 -34.14 -29.00 32.32
C VAL A 289 -35.05 -28.38 31.26
N ASP A 290 -36.28 -28.10 31.68
CA ASP A 290 -37.35 -27.44 30.94
C ASP A 290 -37.84 -26.27 31.79
N ALA A 291 -37.80 -25.04 31.26
CA ALA A 291 -38.00 -23.83 32.03
C ALA A 291 -39.06 -22.94 31.43
N ASN A 292 -39.79 -22.26 32.31
CA ASN A 292 -40.80 -21.25 31.96
C ASN A 292 -42.12 -21.74 31.33
N VAL A 293 -42.41 -23.05 31.35
CA VAL A 293 -43.78 -23.59 31.15
C VAL A 293 -44.82 -22.79 31.94
N ARG A 294 -44.46 -22.43 33.17
CA ARG A 294 -45.04 -21.33 33.95
C ARG A 294 -43.99 -20.24 34.11
N PRO A 295 -44.35 -18.95 34.10
CA PRO A 295 -43.39 -17.86 34.06
C PRO A 295 -42.68 -17.65 35.41
N ASP A 296 -41.84 -18.58 35.81
CA ASP A 296 -41.29 -18.70 37.16
C ASP A 296 -39.93 -18.01 37.28
N SER A 297 -39.09 -18.06 36.22
CA SER A 297 -37.75 -17.46 36.21
C SER A 297 -37.62 -16.32 35.21
N ARG A 298 -36.73 -15.36 35.53
CA ARG A 298 -36.28 -14.28 34.62
C ARG A 298 -34.97 -14.60 33.93
N LYS A 299 -34.29 -15.66 34.39
CA LYS A 299 -33.05 -16.20 33.84
C LYS A 299 -33.24 -17.69 33.52
N PRO A 300 -34.28 -18.05 32.75
CA PRO A 300 -34.55 -19.44 32.39
C PRO A 300 -33.41 -20.07 31.58
N ILE A 301 -33.38 -21.39 31.63
CA ILE A 301 -32.47 -22.25 30.89
C ILE A 301 -33.18 -23.56 30.56
N GLU A 302 -32.99 -24.07 29.35
CA GLU A 302 -33.32 -25.44 28.97
C GLU A 302 -32.06 -26.18 28.58
N ASN A 303 -32.04 -27.48 28.82
CA ASN A 303 -30.86 -28.29 28.57
C ASN A 303 -31.23 -29.68 28.04
N VAL A 304 -30.60 -30.07 26.94
CA VAL A 304 -30.63 -31.43 26.41
C VAL A 304 -29.24 -32.02 26.53
N VAL A 305 -29.16 -33.20 27.14
CA VAL A 305 -27.90 -33.88 27.42
C VAL A 305 -27.97 -35.33 26.98
N TRP A 306 -26.83 -35.84 26.50
CA TRP A 306 -26.61 -37.27 26.26
C TRP A 306 -25.65 -37.79 27.31
N PRO A 307 -25.86 -38.97 27.89
CA PRO A 307 -24.84 -39.58 28.73
C PRO A 307 -23.51 -39.73 27.97
N GLU A 308 -22.40 -39.60 28.69
CA GLU A 308 -21.06 -39.61 28.11
C GLU A 308 -20.83 -40.83 27.20
N GLY A 309 -20.33 -40.59 25.98
CA GLY A 309 -20.08 -41.63 25.00
C GLY A 309 -21.33 -42.30 24.40
N GLN A 310 -22.55 -41.92 24.82
CA GLN A 310 -23.79 -42.51 24.30
C GLN A 310 -24.45 -41.69 23.18
N ALA A 311 -24.00 -40.46 22.93
CA ALA A 311 -24.50 -39.65 21.83
C ALA A 311 -24.19 -40.31 20.47
N PRO A 312 -25.18 -40.62 19.62
CA PRO A 312 -24.91 -41.16 18.29
C PRO A 312 -24.07 -40.23 17.41
N ALA A 313 -23.28 -40.80 16.52
CA ALA A 313 -22.52 -40.03 15.54
C ALA A 313 -23.43 -39.46 14.44
N GLY A 314 -23.05 -38.30 13.91
CA GLY A 314 -23.73 -37.65 12.79
C GLY A 314 -24.23 -36.25 13.12
N THR A 315 -25.12 -35.76 12.26
CA THR A 315 -25.58 -34.37 12.27
C THR A 315 -26.78 -34.15 13.20
N TYR A 316 -26.62 -33.22 14.13
CA TYR A 316 -27.66 -32.73 15.03
C TYR A 316 -28.12 -31.35 14.56
N GLN A 317 -29.42 -31.12 14.63
CA GLN A 317 -30.01 -29.81 14.29
C GLN A 317 -30.69 -29.24 15.52
N VAL A 318 -30.34 -28.01 15.88
CA VAL A 318 -30.89 -27.31 17.04
C VAL A 318 -31.82 -26.22 16.58
N PHE A 319 -33.05 -26.28 17.07
CA PHE A 319 -34.08 -25.30 16.81
C PHE A 319 -34.58 -24.68 18.11
N VAL A 320 -35.01 -23.43 18.02
CA VAL A 320 -35.65 -22.72 19.13
C VAL A 320 -37.02 -22.27 18.68
N HIS A 321 -38.02 -22.52 19.51
CA HIS A 321 -39.41 -22.21 19.22
C HIS A 321 -39.99 -21.31 20.30
N TYR A 322 -40.65 -20.22 19.89
CA TYR A 322 -41.34 -19.34 20.81
C TYR A 322 -42.74 -19.89 21.11
N TYR A 323 -42.82 -20.83 22.06
CA TYR A 323 -44.05 -21.54 22.39
C TYR A 323 -45.15 -20.63 22.94
N LYS A 324 -44.81 -19.76 23.90
CA LYS A 324 -45.82 -18.96 24.59
C LYS A 324 -45.29 -17.63 25.11
N LYS A 325 -46.04 -16.58 24.78
CA LYS A 325 -45.86 -15.24 25.37
C LYS A 325 -46.64 -15.14 26.68
N HIS A 326 -45.92 -15.01 27.79
CA HIS A 326 -46.54 -14.84 29.11
C HIS A 326 -46.89 -13.38 29.39
N LYS A 327 -48.05 -13.13 30.00
CA LYS A 327 -48.54 -11.78 30.35
C LYS A 327 -47.94 -11.28 31.67
N LYS A 328 -46.60 -11.19 31.77
CA LYS A 328 -45.90 -10.59 32.93
C LYS A 328 -45.19 -9.30 32.54
N ARG A 329 -44.97 -8.42 33.53
CA ARG A 329 -44.13 -7.24 33.34
C ARG A 329 -42.72 -7.71 32.98
N ARG A 330 -42.09 -7.06 31.99
CA ARG A 330 -40.76 -7.41 31.44
C ARG A 330 -40.71 -8.68 30.55
N SER A 331 -41.86 -9.21 30.13
CA SER A 331 -41.98 -10.14 29.00
C SER A 331 -41.86 -9.40 27.66
N LYS A 332 -40.69 -8.82 27.39
CA LYS A 332 -40.42 -8.10 26.14
C LYS A 332 -40.43 -9.07 24.96
N ASP A 333 -40.79 -8.53 23.81
CA ASP A 333 -40.89 -9.22 22.53
C ASP A 333 -40.30 -8.25 21.49
N PRO A 334 -39.29 -8.64 20.68
CA PRO A 334 -38.69 -9.98 20.58
C PRO A 334 -37.91 -10.43 21.83
N THR A 335 -37.83 -11.74 22.03
CA THR A 335 -37.03 -12.38 23.09
C THR A 335 -35.66 -12.74 22.55
N LYS A 336 -34.62 -12.16 23.14
CA LYS A 336 -33.23 -12.55 22.85
C LYS A 336 -32.85 -13.82 23.62
N PHE A 337 -32.16 -14.73 22.95
CA PHE A 337 -31.71 -16.00 23.51
C PHE A 337 -30.27 -16.30 23.06
N GLN A 338 -29.62 -17.18 23.81
CA GLN A 338 -28.32 -17.77 23.50
C GLN A 338 -28.42 -19.29 23.58
N VAL A 339 -27.84 -19.97 22.60
CA VAL A 339 -27.70 -21.42 22.54
C VAL A 339 -26.23 -21.75 22.59
N ILE A 340 -25.86 -22.66 23.48
CA ILE A 340 -24.50 -23.19 23.57
C ILE A 340 -24.59 -24.68 23.33
N ALA A 341 -23.94 -25.15 22.28
CA ALA A 341 -23.87 -26.56 21.91
C ALA A 341 -22.45 -27.08 22.13
N ASN A 342 -22.29 -28.04 23.04
CA ASN A 342 -21.07 -28.82 23.20
C ASN A 342 -21.12 -30.01 22.23
N ALA A 343 -20.20 -30.04 21.27
CA ALA A 343 -20.09 -31.09 20.26
C ALA A 343 -18.79 -31.88 20.47
N TYR A 344 -18.73 -32.66 21.56
CA TYR A 344 -17.54 -33.46 21.93
C TYR A 344 -16.31 -32.59 22.24
N GLY A 345 -16.47 -31.60 23.12
CA GLY A 345 -15.40 -30.69 23.58
C GLY A 345 -15.31 -29.38 22.81
N ASP A 346 -15.95 -29.31 21.64
CA ASP A 346 -16.07 -28.06 20.86
C ASP A 346 -17.34 -27.32 21.27
N LEU A 347 -17.17 -26.23 22.03
CA LEU A 347 -18.28 -25.37 22.44
C LEU A 347 -18.61 -24.36 21.33
N LEU A 348 -19.85 -24.44 20.84
CA LEU A 348 -20.38 -23.56 19.81
C LEU A 348 -21.44 -22.64 20.42
N GLU A 349 -21.17 -21.33 20.45
CA GLU A 349 -22.10 -20.31 20.93
C GLU A 349 -22.87 -19.66 19.77
N TYR A 350 -24.18 -19.57 19.91
CA TYR A 350 -25.07 -18.91 18.97
C TYR A 350 -26.01 -17.96 19.72
N SER A 351 -26.16 -16.73 19.22
CA SER A 351 -27.12 -15.76 19.75
C SER A 351 -28.20 -15.44 18.73
N GLY A 352 -29.44 -15.30 19.16
CA GLY A 352 -30.55 -14.95 18.29
C GLY A 352 -31.65 -14.16 19.01
N GLU A 353 -32.66 -13.77 18.25
CA GLU A 353 -33.89 -13.18 18.79
C GLU A 353 -35.10 -13.75 18.06
N LEU A 354 -36.16 -14.02 18.80
CA LEU A 354 -37.41 -14.59 18.29
C LEU A 354 -38.59 -13.72 18.70
N THR A 355 -39.51 -13.50 17.77
CA THR A 355 -40.78 -12.84 18.01
C THR A 355 -41.90 -13.87 18.17
N PHE A 356 -42.87 -13.60 19.05
CA PHE A 356 -43.99 -14.51 19.22
C PHE A 356 -44.80 -14.65 17.92
N GLY A 357 -45.01 -15.90 17.49
CA GLY A 357 -45.74 -16.23 16.26
C GLY A 357 -44.85 -16.44 15.03
N GLU A 358 -43.54 -16.26 15.15
CA GLU A 358 -42.58 -16.71 14.15
C GLU A 358 -42.51 -18.25 14.12
N GLU A 359 -42.15 -18.80 12.95
CA GLU A 359 -41.92 -20.23 12.82
C GLU A 359 -40.69 -20.66 13.62
N ILE A 360 -40.63 -21.95 13.95
CA ILE A 360 -39.48 -22.53 14.65
C ILE A 360 -38.18 -22.24 13.89
N GLN A 361 -37.23 -21.60 14.57
CA GLN A 361 -35.98 -21.15 13.96
C GLN A 361 -34.90 -22.22 14.12
N LEU A 362 -34.27 -22.62 13.01
CA LEU A 362 -33.00 -23.36 13.05
C LEU A 362 -31.89 -22.42 13.50
N VAL A 363 -31.27 -22.71 14.63
CA VAL A 363 -30.19 -21.89 15.20
C VAL A 363 -28.85 -22.39 14.71
N CYS A 364 -28.61 -23.69 14.80
CA CYS A 364 -27.36 -24.28 14.37
C CYS A 364 -27.52 -25.75 13.97
N THR A 365 -26.48 -26.24 13.31
CA THR A 365 -26.32 -27.63 12.96
C THR A 365 -24.87 -28.00 13.27
N PHE A 366 -24.67 -29.06 14.03
CA PHE A 366 -23.33 -29.52 14.41
C PHE A 366 -23.21 -31.02 14.17
N ASN A 367 -21.98 -31.49 13.98
CA ASN A 367 -21.69 -32.88 13.73
C ASN A 367 -20.98 -33.48 14.94
N VAL A 368 -21.45 -34.62 15.42
CA VAL A 368 -20.76 -35.39 16.45
C VAL A 368 -19.94 -36.49 15.78
N PRO A 369 -18.63 -36.58 16.06
CA PRO A 369 -17.76 -37.59 15.45
C PRO A 369 -18.17 -39.01 15.81
N THR A 370 -17.74 -39.96 14.98
CA THR A 370 -17.86 -41.41 15.21
C THR A 370 -17.05 -41.85 16.42
N MET A 371 -17.35 -43.02 16.98
CA MET A 371 -16.61 -43.54 18.14
C MET A 371 -15.11 -43.72 17.84
N GLU A 372 -14.77 -44.16 16.62
CA GLU A 372 -13.37 -44.29 16.18
C GLU A 372 -12.66 -42.93 16.12
N GLU A 373 -13.32 -41.91 15.54
CA GLU A 373 -12.79 -40.54 15.50
C GLU A 373 -12.65 -39.94 16.91
N ARG A 374 -13.58 -40.24 17.82
CA ARG A 374 -13.51 -39.81 19.23
C ARG A 374 -12.30 -40.40 19.95
N GLU A 375 -12.04 -41.69 19.76
CA GLU A 375 -10.86 -42.36 20.32
C GLU A 375 -9.56 -41.77 19.76
N GLU A 376 -9.53 -41.43 18.47
CA GLU A 376 -8.39 -40.77 17.86
C GLU A 376 -8.16 -39.35 18.42
N ILE A 377 -9.23 -38.55 18.52
CA ILE A 377 -9.19 -37.20 19.12
C ILE A 377 -8.67 -37.29 20.56
N LYS A 378 -9.20 -38.23 21.35
CA LYS A 378 -8.76 -38.46 22.73
C LYS A 378 -7.27 -38.80 22.80
N ARG A 379 -6.80 -39.74 21.96
CA ARG A 379 -5.38 -40.13 21.91
C ARG A 379 -4.48 -38.96 21.50
N GLN A 380 -4.91 -38.15 20.54
CA GLN A 380 -4.16 -36.97 20.10
C GLN A 380 -4.07 -35.93 21.22
N LEU A 381 -5.17 -35.67 21.92
CA LEU A 381 -5.22 -34.74 23.05
C LEU A 381 -4.32 -35.22 24.21
N GLU A 382 -4.40 -36.49 24.59
CA GLU A 382 -3.52 -37.09 25.61
C GLU A 382 -2.03 -36.98 25.22
N GLN A 383 -1.71 -37.17 23.95
CA GLN A 383 -0.34 -37.01 23.45
C GLN A 383 0.11 -35.55 23.52
N GLN A 384 -0.76 -34.60 23.16
CA GLN A 384 -0.47 -33.17 23.28
C GLN A 384 -0.26 -32.74 24.73
N LEU A 385 -1.11 -33.19 25.66
CA LEU A 385 -0.98 -32.92 27.08
C LEU A 385 0.37 -33.43 27.63
N ARG A 386 0.75 -34.66 27.27
CA ARG A 386 2.04 -35.24 27.64
C ARG A 386 3.22 -34.45 27.07
N LEU A 387 3.12 -33.99 25.82
CA LEU A 387 4.17 -33.18 25.19
C LEU A 387 4.31 -31.80 25.86
N ALA A 388 3.19 -31.20 26.29
CA ALA A 388 3.19 -29.96 27.05
C ALA A 388 3.80 -30.15 28.44
N GLU A 389 3.42 -31.22 29.15
CA GLU A 389 3.94 -31.55 30.49
C GLU A 389 5.45 -31.86 30.48
N THR A 390 5.94 -32.51 29.43
CA THR A 390 7.36 -32.83 29.24
C THR A 390 8.22 -31.65 28.77
N GLY A 391 7.61 -30.51 28.45
CA GLY A 391 8.31 -29.27 28.09
C GLY A 391 9.02 -29.30 26.72
N GLU A 392 8.76 -30.29 25.88
CA GLU A 392 9.36 -30.42 24.54
C GLU A 392 8.67 -29.52 23.48
N VAL A 393 7.56 -28.85 23.83
CA VAL A 393 6.84 -27.92 22.95
C VAL A 393 6.77 -26.55 23.60
N ALA A 394 7.52 -25.58 23.04
CA ALA A 394 7.37 -24.18 23.41
C ALA A 394 5.94 -23.72 23.08
N ALA A 395 5.31 -22.99 24.01
CA ALA A 395 3.94 -22.48 23.93
C ALA A 395 3.62 -21.75 22.61
N ASP A 396 4.64 -21.23 21.93
CA ASP A 396 4.55 -20.52 20.66
C ASP A 396 4.06 -21.38 19.48
N LYS A 397 4.23 -22.71 19.52
CA LYS A 397 3.74 -23.62 18.45
C LYS A 397 2.28 -24.05 18.62
N ILE A 398 1.66 -23.79 19.76
CA ILE A 398 0.26 -24.12 20.02
C ILE A 398 -0.68 -23.06 19.41
N LEU A 399 -0.15 -21.84 19.17
CA LEU A 399 -0.91 -20.69 18.64
C LEU A 399 -1.09 -20.66 17.11
N GLU A 400 -0.41 -21.49 16.33
CA GLU A 400 -0.51 -21.47 14.86
C GLU A 400 -1.69 -22.29 14.31
N ASP A 401 -2.25 -23.24 15.06
CA ASP A 401 -3.37 -24.10 14.59
C ASP A 401 -4.75 -23.77 15.20
N GLU A 402 -4.85 -22.85 16.17
CA GLU A 402 -6.10 -22.61 16.90
C GLU A 402 -6.78 -21.27 16.58
N ALA A 403 -7.31 -21.16 15.37
CA ALA A 403 -8.40 -20.23 15.06
C ALA A 403 -9.77 -20.80 15.49
N THR A 404 -9.87 -21.35 16.70
CA THR A 404 -11.14 -21.71 17.35
C THR A 404 -10.89 -21.85 18.85
N PRO A 405 -11.72 -21.25 19.72
CA PRO A 405 -11.54 -21.40 21.16
C PRO A 405 -11.86 -22.86 21.55
N LYS A 406 -10.84 -23.69 21.77
CA LYS A 406 -11.01 -25.07 22.25
C LYS A 406 -10.76 -25.21 23.75
N GLN A 407 -11.63 -26.04 24.33
CA GLN A 407 -11.47 -26.89 25.51
C GLN A 407 -11.11 -26.21 26.84
N LEU A 408 -12.17 -25.83 27.58
CA LEU A 408 -12.17 -25.91 29.04
C LEU A 408 -12.70 -27.30 29.42
N GLU A 409 -11.77 -28.22 29.71
CA GLU A 409 -12.05 -29.48 30.41
C GLU A 409 -12.74 -29.15 31.75
N PHE A 410 -13.97 -29.60 31.91
CA PHE A 410 -14.80 -29.35 33.10
C PHE A 410 -14.76 -30.52 34.10
N GLY A 411 -13.92 -31.53 33.84
CA GLY A 411 -13.88 -32.77 34.61
C GLY A 411 -12.88 -32.81 35.76
N GLU A 412 -11.88 -31.91 35.80
CA GLU A 412 -10.77 -32.01 36.77
C GLU A 412 -10.70 -30.86 37.79
N LEU A 413 -11.48 -29.78 37.62
CA LEU A 413 -11.44 -28.61 38.52
C LEU A 413 -12.46 -28.65 39.66
N VAL A 414 -13.10 -29.80 39.90
CA VAL A 414 -14.05 -29.98 41.03
C VAL A 414 -13.35 -30.59 42.25
N ASP A 415 -12.25 -31.32 42.07
CA ASP A 415 -11.52 -31.94 43.19
C ASP A 415 -10.44 -31.03 43.81
N GLU A 416 -9.99 -29.98 43.11
CA GLU A 416 -8.93 -29.09 43.62
C GLU A 416 -9.47 -27.92 44.45
N ILE A 417 -10.75 -27.53 44.30
CA ILE A 417 -11.38 -26.51 45.16
C ILE A 417 -11.91 -27.11 46.47
N GLU A 418 -12.23 -28.41 46.53
CA GLU A 418 -12.62 -29.08 47.79
C GLU A 418 -11.44 -29.28 48.75
N ASN A 419 -10.19 -29.28 48.26
CA ASN A 419 -9.00 -29.41 49.10
C ASN A 419 -8.40 -28.07 49.60
N GLU A 420 -8.89 -26.92 49.12
CA GLU A 420 -8.46 -25.59 49.61
C GLU A 420 -9.48 -24.90 50.53
N LEU A 421 -10.62 -25.55 50.82
CA LEU A 421 -11.70 -25.02 51.69
C LEU A 421 -11.90 -25.78 53.00
N VAL A 422 -10.92 -26.58 53.44
CA VAL A 422 -10.90 -27.15 54.79
C VAL A 422 -9.77 -26.54 55.60
N ASP A 423 -9.88 -25.25 55.90
CA ASP A 423 -9.31 -24.62 57.10
C ASP A 423 -9.77 -23.15 57.15
N ASP A 424 -11.03 -22.93 57.54
CA ASP A 424 -11.45 -21.72 58.25
C ASP A 424 -12.80 -22.00 58.92
N VAL A 425 -12.72 -22.65 60.09
CA VAL A 425 -13.82 -22.66 61.05
C VAL A 425 -13.88 -21.27 61.68
N GLU A 426 -14.57 -20.34 61.02
CA GLU A 426 -15.00 -19.10 61.67
C GLU A 426 -16.19 -19.42 62.60
N ASP A 427 -15.86 -19.38 63.89
CA ASP A 427 -16.74 -19.25 65.05
C ASP A 427 -17.88 -18.23 64.79
N ASP A 428 -19.09 -18.73 64.54
CA ASP A 428 -20.25 -17.92 64.22
C ASP A 428 -20.95 -17.29 65.43
N GLY A 429 -20.27 -17.14 66.58
CA GLY A 429 -20.67 -16.24 67.66
C GLY A 429 -22.10 -16.44 68.19
N SER A 430 -22.74 -17.57 67.89
CA SER A 430 -24.09 -17.88 68.29
C SER A 430 -24.04 -18.55 69.66
N GLY A 431 -24.00 -17.71 70.70
CA GLY A 431 -24.00 -18.10 72.11
C GLY A 431 -25.27 -18.86 72.53
N VAL A 432 -25.40 -20.11 72.09
CA VAL A 432 -26.39 -21.06 72.58
C VAL A 432 -25.63 -22.18 73.30
N PRO A 433 -25.73 -22.28 74.63
CA PRO A 433 -25.09 -23.37 75.34
C PRO A 433 -25.78 -24.71 74.99
N PRO A 434 -25.00 -25.80 74.82
CA PRO A 434 -25.57 -27.12 74.55
C PRO A 434 -26.39 -27.62 75.74
N ALA A 435 -27.53 -28.23 75.44
CA ALA A 435 -28.45 -28.81 76.41
C ALA A 435 -27.77 -29.94 77.22
N PRO A 436 -28.15 -30.13 78.50
CA PRO A 436 -27.58 -31.19 79.32
C PRO A 436 -28.02 -32.56 78.83
N ASP A 437 -27.03 -33.45 78.74
CA ASP A 437 -27.15 -34.87 78.45
C ASP A 437 -28.11 -35.56 79.43
N LEU A 438 -29.10 -36.26 78.88
CA LEU A 438 -30.02 -37.11 79.63
C LEU A 438 -29.97 -38.53 79.05
N GLY A 439 -29.12 -39.37 79.65
CA GLY A 439 -29.33 -40.81 79.74
C GLY A 439 -28.50 -41.67 78.81
#